data_AF-A0AAW4CJ23-F1
#
_entry.id   AF-A0AAW4CJ23-F1
#
_cell.length_a   1.000
_cell.length_b   1.000
_cell.length_c   1.000
_cell.angle_alpha   90.00
_cell.angle_beta   90.00
_cell.angle_gamma   90.00
#
_symmetry.space_group_name_H-M   'P 1'
#
loop_
_entity.id
_entity.type
_entity.pdbx_description
1 polymer ?
#
loop_
_entity_poly.entity_id
_entity_poly.type
_entity_poly.pdbx_seq_one_letter_code
_entity_poly.pdbx_strand_id
1 'polypeptide(L)'
;MIKNTSTFKLTALAVITPLLFTACSSTQSTNQQSDAPVPATKFDLSHWKINVPVDLNNDGKIDEIDVEEIQTYAHPDFFYLDEKGYMVFTSPNKALTSANSTNTRSELRQMIRGSNTKIKTKHSKNNFALAVHPLSDRFGSVGGKMEATLKVDHVALRATDPDKKAAYSVVVGQIHAGKDQALIDTKLGFGWGNEPLKIYYKKWPGHKTGSVFWNYERNLPKTNPDRTDITYPVWGNTWENPNEPGSAGIALGEEFSYTVNVYKNVMHLTFSAQGKEDVNYSINLGNNVDAYGKVDEKDHPHGYAADWHYFKAGAYNQCSTKSAKGIWYPGCLGTGDWTTDKQNGDYAQVSFSKLELSPATPPTK
;
A
#
# COMPACT_ATOMS: atom_id res chain seq x y z
N MET A 1 53.40 -99.24 -28.33
CA MET A 1 52.91 -98.36 -27.25
C MET A 1 51.48 -97.98 -27.59
N ILE A 2 50.54 -98.62 -26.90
CA ILE A 2 49.10 -98.54 -27.13
C ILE A 2 48.48 -98.40 -25.75
N LYS A 3 47.57 -97.45 -25.55
CA LYS A 3 46.21 -97.66 -25.00
C LYS A 3 45.51 -96.34 -24.66
N ASN A 4 44.32 -96.19 -25.24
CA ASN A 4 43.18 -95.44 -24.73
C ASN A 4 42.85 -95.82 -23.28
N THR A 5 42.30 -94.85 -22.51
CA THR A 5 41.08 -94.91 -21.67
C THR A 5 41.00 -93.61 -20.84
N SER A 6 39.97 -92.77 -21.01
CA SER A 6 38.72 -92.71 -20.22
C SER A 6 38.90 -92.34 -18.74
N THR A 7 38.35 -91.22 -18.26
CA THR A 7 37.20 -91.14 -17.32
C THR A 7 37.02 -89.77 -16.62
N PHE A 8 35.77 -89.28 -16.67
CA PHE A 8 34.90 -88.72 -15.62
C PHE A 8 35.19 -87.39 -14.85
N LYS A 9 34.22 -86.46 -15.05
CA LYS A 9 33.36 -85.73 -14.07
C LYS A 9 33.97 -84.64 -13.15
N LEU A 10 33.38 -83.44 -13.12
CA LEU A 10 32.21 -83.09 -12.29
C LEU A 10 31.79 -81.62 -12.55
N THR A 11 30.49 -81.40 -12.74
CA THR A 11 29.79 -80.11 -12.78
C THR A 11 29.71 -79.44 -11.41
N ALA A 12 29.90 -78.13 -11.34
CA ALA A 12 29.35 -77.27 -10.29
C ALA A 12 28.87 -75.94 -10.90
N LEU A 13 27.54 -75.78 -10.95
CA LEU A 13 26.86 -74.51 -11.20
C LEU A 13 27.01 -73.62 -9.96
N ALA A 14 27.46 -72.38 -10.13
CA ALA A 14 27.24 -71.31 -9.16
C ALA A 14 26.46 -70.18 -9.87
N VAL A 15 25.24 -69.98 -9.40
CA VAL A 15 24.30 -68.94 -9.81
C VAL A 15 24.83 -67.59 -9.34
N ILE A 16 25.07 -66.65 -10.27
CA ILE A 16 25.38 -65.26 -9.95
C ILE A 16 24.07 -64.46 -10.06
N THR A 17 23.54 -64.08 -8.91
CA THR A 17 22.42 -63.14 -8.78
C THR A 17 22.94 -61.71 -8.94
N PRO A 18 22.43 -60.89 -9.88
CA PRO A 18 22.79 -59.47 -9.90
C PRO A 18 21.91 -58.73 -8.88
N LEU A 19 22.55 -58.09 -7.88
CA LEU A 19 21.92 -57.08 -7.05
C LEU A 19 21.56 -55.87 -7.93
N LEU A 20 20.27 -55.64 -8.13
CA LEU A 20 19.73 -54.39 -8.66
C LEU A 20 19.86 -53.30 -7.59
N PHE A 21 20.82 -52.40 -7.75
CA PHE A 21 20.81 -51.13 -7.02
C PHE A 21 19.74 -50.22 -7.63
N THR A 22 18.60 -50.11 -6.95
CA THR A 22 17.62 -49.04 -7.18
C THR A 22 18.21 -47.71 -6.72
N ALA A 23 18.76 -46.95 -7.68
CA ALA A 23 19.09 -45.55 -7.45
C ALA A 23 17.79 -44.76 -7.27
N CYS A 24 17.47 -44.41 -6.03
CA CYS A 24 16.47 -43.39 -5.72
C CYS A 24 16.96 -42.07 -6.32
N SER A 25 16.33 -41.63 -7.40
CA SER A 25 16.49 -40.26 -7.88
C SER A 25 15.77 -39.34 -6.90
N SER A 26 16.53 -38.74 -5.99
CA SER A 26 16.07 -37.60 -5.21
C SER A 26 15.78 -36.46 -6.18
N THR A 27 14.51 -36.22 -6.47
CA THR A 27 14.04 -34.94 -7.02
C THR A 27 14.37 -33.86 -5.99
N GLN A 28 15.54 -33.26 -6.11
CA GLN A 28 15.82 -31.96 -5.54
C GLN A 28 14.86 -30.98 -6.21
N SER A 29 13.83 -30.60 -5.47
CA SER A 29 13.09 -29.37 -5.71
C SER A 29 14.09 -28.22 -5.59
N THR A 30 14.67 -27.84 -6.72
CA THR A 30 15.42 -26.60 -6.86
C THR A 30 14.45 -25.47 -6.52
N ASN A 31 14.67 -24.79 -5.40
CA ASN A 31 14.19 -23.43 -5.20
C ASN A 31 14.78 -22.59 -6.34
N GLN A 32 14.04 -22.46 -7.44
CA GLN A 32 14.27 -21.39 -8.38
C GLN A 32 13.84 -20.11 -7.70
N GLN A 33 14.78 -19.51 -6.96
CA GLN A 33 14.76 -18.08 -6.74
C GLN A 33 14.84 -17.47 -8.13
N SER A 34 13.69 -17.02 -8.66
CA SER A 34 13.64 -16.40 -9.97
C SER A 34 14.61 -15.23 -10.00
N ASP A 35 15.48 -15.15 -11.01
CA ASP A 35 16.27 -13.96 -11.37
C ASP A 35 15.40 -12.74 -11.76
N ALA A 36 14.11 -12.75 -11.41
CA ALA A 36 13.18 -11.66 -11.69
C ALA A 36 13.64 -10.41 -10.92
N PRO A 37 13.72 -9.24 -11.59
CA PRO A 37 14.14 -8.01 -10.95
C PRO A 37 13.16 -7.63 -9.82
N VAL A 38 13.71 -7.27 -8.67
CA VAL A 38 12.91 -6.78 -7.54
C VAL A 38 12.56 -5.29 -7.72
N PRO A 39 11.48 -4.77 -7.11
CA PRO A 39 11.09 -3.37 -7.23
C PRO A 39 12.20 -2.33 -6.99
N ALA A 40 13.08 -2.58 -6.03
CA ALA A 40 14.21 -1.69 -5.72
C ALA A 40 15.24 -1.54 -6.86
N THR A 41 15.21 -2.40 -7.88
CA THR A 41 16.07 -2.26 -9.08
C THR A 41 15.60 -1.17 -10.05
N LYS A 42 14.36 -0.70 -9.91
CA LYS A 42 13.74 0.34 -10.77
C LYS A 42 13.29 1.57 -10.00
N PHE A 43 12.99 1.41 -8.71
CA PHE A 43 12.49 2.47 -7.84
C PHE A 43 13.47 2.70 -6.68
N ASP A 44 13.66 3.97 -6.30
CA ASP A 44 14.40 4.27 -5.07
C ASP A 44 13.55 3.92 -3.84
N LEU A 45 13.85 2.76 -3.25
CA LEU A 45 13.20 2.26 -2.04
C LEU A 45 14.04 2.51 -0.77
N SER A 46 15.13 3.27 -0.85
CA SER A 46 16.05 3.52 0.27
C SER A 46 15.44 4.31 1.43
N HIS A 47 14.27 4.91 1.20
CA HIS A 47 13.49 5.65 2.19
C HIS A 47 12.09 5.09 2.37
N TRP A 48 11.90 3.80 2.15
CA TRP A 48 10.62 3.13 2.29
C TRP A 48 10.76 1.83 3.06
N LYS A 49 9.78 1.55 3.93
CA LYS A 49 9.47 0.18 4.36
C LYS A 49 8.12 -0.20 3.76
N ILE A 50 7.76 -1.48 3.74
CA ILE A 50 6.47 -1.94 3.23
C ILE A 50 5.73 -2.82 4.23
N ASN A 51 4.42 -2.67 4.30
CA ASN A 51 3.54 -3.71 4.85
C ASN A 51 2.99 -4.54 3.69
N VAL A 52 3.06 -5.86 3.80
CA VAL A 52 2.55 -6.81 2.80
C VAL A 52 1.53 -7.75 3.45
N PRO A 53 0.44 -8.15 2.76
CA PRO A 53 -0.69 -8.86 3.37
C PRO A 53 -0.43 -10.37 3.56
N VAL A 54 0.72 -10.71 4.14
CA VAL A 54 1.20 -12.08 4.41
C VAL A 54 1.72 -12.19 5.84
N ASP A 55 1.91 -13.44 6.28
CA ASP A 55 2.50 -13.84 7.56
C ASP A 55 3.55 -14.93 7.30
N LEU A 56 4.68 -14.55 6.71
CA LEU A 56 5.71 -15.48 6.25
C LEU A 56 6.40 -16.18 7.43
N ASN A 57 6.42 -15.55 8.60
CA ASN A 57 7.02 -16.10 9.82
C ASN A 57 6.00 -16.80 10.76
N ASN A 58 4.70 -16.80 10.41
CA ASN A 58 3.60 -17.38 11.16
C ASN A 58 3.47 -16.84 12.60
N ASP A 59 3.74 -15.55 12.83
CA ASP A 59 3.63 -14.92 14.14
C ASP A 59 2.24 -14.30 14.42
N GLY A 60 1.31 -14.46 13.48
CA GLY A 60 -0.04 -13.94 13.55
C GLY A 60 -0.13 -12.44 13.28
N LYS A 61 0.91 -11.82 12.71
CA LYS A 61 0.92 -10.41 12.31
C LYS A 61 1.17 -10.27 10.83
N ILE A 62 0.72 -9.13 10.32
CA ILE A 62 1.10 -8.68 8.98
C ILE A 62 2.61 -8.44 8.95
N ASP A 63 3.28 -8.95 7.94
CA ASP A 63 4.71 -8.71 7.77
C ASP A 63 5.01 -7.25 7.43
N GLU A 64 6.10 -6.77 8.05
CA GLU A 64 6.75 -5.52 7.67
C GLU A 64 8.15 -5.85 7.14
N ILE A 65 8.45 -5.40 5.93
CA ILE A 65 9.80 -5.52 5.34
C ILE A 65 10.48 -4.16 5.51
N ASP A 66 11.54 -4.09 6.33
CA ASP A 66 12.21 -2.82 6.66
C ASP A 66 13.08 -2.32 5.49
N VAL A 67 13.63 -1.12 5.64
CA VAL A 67 14.35 -0.40 4.57
C VAL A 67 15.51 -1.18 3.95
N GLU A 68 16.22 -1.98 4.74
CA GLU A 68 17.34 -2.78 4.23
C GLU A 68 16.84 -4.00 3.45
N GLU A 69 15.83 -4.69 3.97
CA GLU A 69 15.28 -5.92 3.39
C GLU A 69 14.52 -5.66 2.09
N ILE A 70 13.81 -4.52 1.99
CA ILE A 70 13.02 -4.18 0.80
C ILE A 70 13.89 -4.03 -0.46
N GLN A 71 15.21 -3.79 -0.30
CA GLN A 71 16.14 -3.66 -1.42
C GLN A 71 16.31 -4.95 -2.22
N THR A 72 16.01 -6.10 -1.61
CA THR A 72 16.12 -7.43 -2.23
C THR A 72 14.81 -8.21 -2.19
N TYR A 73 13.71 -7.56 -1.78
CA TYR A 73 12.44 -8.22 -1.57
C TYR A 73 11.50 -8.06 -2.76
N ALA A 74 10.84 -9.15 -3.11
CA ALA A 74 9.63 -9.16 -3.93
C ALA A 74 8.72 -10.29 -3.46
N HIS A 75 7.41 -10.10 -3.60
CA HIS A 75 6.40 -11.13 -3.46
C HIS A 75 5.63 -11.25 -4.77
N PRO A 76 5.57 -12.44 -5.40
CA PRO A 76 5.04 -12.60 -6.76
C PRO A 76 3.58 -12.17 -6.93
N ASP A 77 2.80 -12.20 -5.85
CA ASP A 77 1.41 -11.76 -5.88
C ASP A 77 1.16 -10.35 -5.34
N PHE A 78 1.96 -9.87 -4.38
CA PHE A 78 1.58 -8.73 -3.54
C PHE A 78 2.49 -7.52 -3.70
N PHE A 79 3.75 -7.72 -4.13
CA PHE A 79 4.70 -6.64 -4.32
C PHE A 79 5.83 -7.06 -5.28
N TYR A 80 5.76 -6.66 -6.55
CA TYR A 80 6.70 -7.14 -7.58
C TYR A 80 6.82 -6.14 -8.73
N LEU A 81 7.77 -6.39 -9.64
CA LEU A 81 7.82 -5.69 -10.94
C LEU A 81 7.07 -6.53 -11.98
N ASP A 82 6.15 -5.91 -12.72
CA ASP A 82 5.57 -6.53 -13.91
C ASP A 82 6.58 -6.56 -15.08
N GLU A 83 6.21 -7.22 -16.17
CA GLU A 83 7.05 -7.34 -17.38
C GLU A 83 7.40 -5.99 -18.01
N LYS A 84 6.62 -4.94 -17.74
CA LYS A 84 6.84 -3.57 -18.22
C LYS A 84 7.66 -2.74 -17.23
N GLY A 85 8.02 -3.29 -16.08
CA GLY A 85 8.77 -2.63 -15.02
C GLY A 85 7.93 -1.74 -14.10
N TYR A 86 6.60 -1.88 -14.10
CA TYR A 86 5.75 -1.22 -13.11
C TYR A 86 5.89 -1.90 -11.76
N MET A 87 5.97 -1.11 -10.68
CA MET A 87 5.91 -1.61 -9.32
C MET A 87 4.45 -1.87 -8.92
N VAL A 88 4.10 -3.15 -8.81
CA VAL A 88 2.73 -3.63 -8.56
C VAL A 88 2.51 -3.86 -7.08
N PHE A 89 1.39 -3.34 -6.57
CA PHE A 89 0.91 -3.56 -5.21
C PHE A 89 -0.46 -4.25 -5.28
N THR A 90 -0.61 -5.39 -4.62
CA THR A 90 -1.89 -6.12 -4.55
C THR A 90 -2.32 -6.34 -3.12
N SER A 91 -3.60 -6.12 -2.83
CA SER A 91 -4.19 -6.30 -1.50
C SER A 91 -5.51 -7.07 -1.56
N PRO A 92 -5.57 -8.32 -1.05
CA PRO A 92 -6.82 -9.07 -0.97
C PRO A 92 -7.79 -8.41 -0.01
N ASN A 93 -9.10 -8.60 -0.16
CA ASN A 93 -10.11 -8.04 0.75
C ASN A 93 -10.00 -8.61 2.17
N LYS A 94 -9.43 -9.81 2.30
CA LYS A 94 -9.19 -10.51 3.57
C LYS A 94 -7.75 -11.02 3.64
N ALA A 95 -7.04 -10.55 4.65
CA ALA A 95 -5.74 -11.04 5.09
C ALA A 95 -5.51 -10.53 6.51
N LEU A 96 -4.35 -10.85 7.10
CA LEU A 96 -3.92 -10.17 8.31
C LEU A 96 -3.77 -8.66 8.08
N THR A 97 -4.04 -7.88 9.13
CA THR A 97 -4.06 -6.42 9.07
C THR A 97 -3.24 -5.83 10.21
N SER A 98 -2.79 -4.59 10.04
CA SER A 98 -2.12 -3.86 11.13
C SER A 98 -3.10 -3.59 12.28
N ALA A 99 -2.61 -3.56 13.52
CA ALA A 99 -3.41 -3.48 14.75
C ALA A 99 -4.55 -2.42 14.79
N ASN A 100 -4.42 -1.33 14.03
CA ASN A 100 -5.39 -0.22 14.04
C ASN A 100 -6.30 -0.16 12.79
N SER A 101 -6.21 -1.13 11.88
CA SER A 101 -6.97 -1.16 10.62
C SER A 101 -7.68 -2.49 10.47
N THR A 102 -8.89 -2.47 9.92
CA THR A 102 -9.61 -3.67 9.47
C THR A 102 -9.39 -3.95 7.98
N ASN A 103 -8.67 -3.04 7.33
CA ASN A 103 -8.41 -3.02 5.90
C ASN A 103 -6.97 -3.50 5.65
N THR A 104 -6.82 -4.34 4.63
CA THR A 104 -5.56 -4.92 4.17
C THR A 104 -4.77 -3.92 3.34
N ARG A 105 -3.45 -4.15 3.22
CA ARG A 105 -2.58 -3.30 2.42
C ARG A 105 -1.35 -4.05 1.92
N SER A 106 -0.91 -3.65 0.73
CA SER A 106 0.44 -3.75 0.22
C SER A 106 0.85 -2.30 -0.02
N GLU A 107 1.55 -1.71 0.94
CA GLU A 107 1.68 -0.26 1.00
C GLU A 107 2.98 0.18 1.68
N LEU A 108 3.67 1.09 1.01
CA LEU A 108 4.90 1.71 1.48
C LEU A 108 4.61 2.73 2.58
N ARG A 109 5.57 2.86 3.50
CA ARG A 109 5.62 3.90 4.53
C ARG A 109 6.98 4.59 4.46
N GLN A 110 6.99 5.91 4.31
CA GLN A 110 8.22 6.70 4.17
C GLN A 110 9.07 6.57 5.44
N MET A 111 10.37 6.35 5.28
CA MET A 111 11.39 6.20 6.33
C MET A 111 12.52 7.21 6.08
N ILE A 112 12.37 8.47 6.52
CA ILE A 112 13.41 9.50 6.32
C ILE A 112 14.77 9.05 6.89
N ARG A 113 14.77 8.22 7.95
CA ARG A 113 15.98 7.66 8.56
C ARG A 113 16.78 6.73 7.63
N GLY A 114 16.22 6.31 6.49
CA GLY A 114 16.78 5.24 5.66
C GLY A 114 16.96 3.94 6.45
N SER A 115 18.08 3.26 6.25
CA SER A 115 18.43 2.02 6.97
C SER A 115 18.88 2.24 8.42
N ASN A 116 18.96 3.48 8.93
CA ASN A 116 19.44 3.74 10.29
C ASN A 116 18.39 3.44 11.38
N THR A 117 18.31 2.18 11.80
CA THR A 117 17.34 1.69 12.80
C THR A 117 17.58 2.17 14.24
N LYS A 118 18.69 2.87 14.52
CA LYS A 118 18.90 3.56 15.81
C LYS A 118 17.86 4.68 16.00
N ILE A 119 17.43 5.31 14.92
CA ILE A 119 16.32 6.26 14.92
C ILE A 119 15.02 5.45 14.86
N LYS A 120 14.18 5.48 15.90
CA LYS A 120 12.94 4.67 15.92
C LYS A 120 11.90 5.16 14.91
N THR A 121 10.97 4.29 14.50
CA THR A 121 9.98 4.57 13.44
C THR A 121 9.18 5.85 13.71
N LYS A 122 8.71 6.04 14.95
CA LYS A 122 7.94 7.21 15.40
C LYS A 122 8.79 8.40 15.86
N HIS A 123 10.12 8.28 15.81
CA HIS A 123 11.02 9.34 16.26
C HIS A 123 10.97 10.55 15.28
N SER A 124 11.10 11.78 15.78
CA SER A 124 10.99 13.00 14.97
C SER A 124 11.93 12.99 13.76
N LYS A 125 13.19 12.60 13.94
CA LYS A 125 14.19 12.46 12.86
C LYS A 125 13.84 11.49 11.71
N ASN A 126 12.80 10.67 11.86
CA ASN A 126 12.33 9.75 10.81
C ASN A 126 11.01 10.19 10.14
N ASN A 127 10.50 11.35 10.55
CA ASN A 127 9.21 11.90 10.13
C ASN A 127 9.41 13.37 9.77
N PHE A 128 8.46 13.94 9.04
CA PHE A 128 8.47 15.37 8.76
C PHE A 128 7.46 16.11 9.64
N ALA A 129 7.68 17.40 9.84
CA ALA A 129 6.72 18.29 10.50
C ALA A 129 6.36 19.45 9.57
N LEU A 130 5.27 20.14 9.89
CA LEU A 130 4.93 21.42 9.26
C LEU A 130 5.87 22.51 9.79
N ALA A 131 6.07 23.59 9.02
CA ALA A 131 6.93 24.70 9.44
C ALA A 131 6.42 25.43 10.69
N VAL A 132 5.11 25.39 10.96
CA VAL A 132 4.47 25.96 12.15
C VAL A 132 4.70 25.11 13.42
N HIS A 133 5.18 23.87 13.27
CA HIS A 133 5.44 23.01 14.42
C HIS A 133 6.50 23.66 15.33
N PRO A 134 6.28 23.82 16.65
CA PRO A 134 7.21 24.54 17.55
C PRO A 134 8.63 23.97 17.59
N LEU A 135 8.77 22.69 17.24
CA LEU A 135 10.03 21.95 17.16
C LEU A 135 10.37 21.47 15.74
N SER A 136 9.89 22.13 14.68
CA SER A 136 10.08 21.73 13.28
C SER A 136 11.53 21.36 12.95
N ASP A 137 12.49 22.11 13.47
CA ASP A 137 13.93 21.94 13.21
C ASP A 137 14.52 20.65 13.81
N ARG A 138 13.76 19.92 14.63
CA ARG A 138 14.16 18.63 15.22
C ARG A 138 13.67 17.42 14.42
N PHE A 139 12.91 17.64 13.36
CA PHE A 139 12.38 16.59 12.49
C PHE A 139 13.37 16.19 11.40
N GLY A 140 13.09 15.06 10.74
CA GLY A 140 13.90 14.61 9.60
C GLY A 140 13.82 15.55 8.41
N SER A 141 12.68 16.24 8.27
CA SER A 141 12.49 17.35 7.34
C SER A 141 11.34 18.27 7.78
N VAL A 142 11.28 19.46 7.20
CA VAL A 142 10.12 20.36 7.27
C VAL A 142 9.39 20.28 5.94
N GLY A 143 8.21 19.67 5.96
CA GLY A 143 7.50 19.27 4.76
C GLY A 143 8.21 18.19 3.94
N GLY A 144 7.75 17.99 2.71
CA GLY A 144 8.28 17.03 1.76
C GLY A 144 7.42 16.96 0.50
N LYS A 145 7.94 16.32 -0.54
CA LYS A 145 7.22 16.11 -1.80
C LYS A 145 7.21 14.62 -2.17
N MET A 146 6.03 14.12 -2.55
CA MET A 146 5.82 12.79 -3.11
C MET A 146 5.16 12.91 -4.49
N GLU A 147 5.78 12.30 -5.50
CA GLU A 147 5.26 12.28 -6.87
C GLU A 147 5.02 10.85 -7.31
N ALA A 148 3.86 10.58 -7.91
CA ALA A 148 3.53 9.26 -8.44
C ALA A 148 2.90 9.35 -9.82
N THR A 149 3.16 8.35 -10.65
CA THR A 149 2.37 8.02 -11.84
C THR A 149 1.99 6.55 -11.73
N LEU A 150 0.70 6.27 -11.85
CA LEU A 150 0.15 4.96 -11.60
C LEU A 150 -1.11 4.72 -12.42
N LYS A 151 -1.50 3.46 -12.47
CA LYS A 151 -2.82 3.00 -12.92
C LYS A 151 -3.42 2.12 -11.83
N VAL A 152 -4.74 2.13 -11.71
CA VAL A 152 -5.45 1.14 -10.90
C VAL A 152 -5.84 -0.01 -11.81
N ASP A 153 -5.29 -1.19 -11.57
CA ASP A 153 -5.52 -2.36 -12.41
C ASP A 153 -6.81 -3.08 -12.01
N HIS A 154 -7.10 -3.10 -10.71
CA HIS A 154 -8.26 -3.81 -10.17
C HIS A 154 -8.77 -3.19 -8.87
N VAL A 155 -10.08 -3.26 -8.65
CA VAL A 155 -10.73 -3.04 -7.35
C VAL A 155 -11.70 -4.19 -7.09
N ALA A 156 -12.03 -4.43 -5.83
CA ALA A 156 -12.93 -5.50 -5.45
C ALA A 156 -14.24 -5.46 -6.26
N LEU A 157 -14.79 -6.64 -6.57
CA LEU A 157 -16.00 -6.74 -7.40
C LEU A 157 -17.27 -7.05 -6.60
N ARG A 158 -17.13 -7.50 -5.36
CA ARG A 158 -18.24 -8.10 -4.60
C ARG A 158 -18.30 -7.55 -3.17
N ALA A 159 -19.49 -7.12 -2.78
CA ALA A 159 -19.78 -6.65 -1.43
C ALA A 159 -21.16 -7.06 -0.96
N THR A 160 -21.28 -7.33 0.34
CA THR A 160 -22.58 -7.61 0.97
C THR A 160 -23.39 -6.32 1.14
N ASP A 161 -22.72 -5.19 1.35
CA ASP A 161 -23.34 -3.87 1.43
C ASP A 161 -22.67 -2.92 0.41
N PRO A 162 -23.10 -2.98 -0.87
CA PRO A 162 -22.47 -2.24 -1.96
C PRO A 162 -22.58 -0.72 -1.79
N ASP A 163 -23.61 -0.24 -1.10
CA ASP A 163 -23.89 1.20 -0.95
C ASP A 163 -22.96 1.89 0.06
N LYS A 164 -22.15 1.13 0.80
CA LYS A 164 -21.15 1.71 1.71
C LYS A 164 -20.08 2.45 0.94
N LYS A 165 -19.67 3.60 1.49
CA LYS A 165 -18.68 4.50 0.86
C LYS A 165 -17.42 3.73 0.45
N ALA A 166 -16.86 2.94 1.37
CA ALA A 166 -15.62 2.19 1.16
C ALA A 166 -15.68 1.08 0.09
N ALA A 167 -16.87 0.58 -0.27
CA ALA A 167 -17.01 -0.50 -1.25
C ALA A 167 -16.33 -0.11 -2.57
N TYR A 168 -15.62 -1.09 -3.16
CA TYR A 168 -15.01 -0.99 -4.50
C TYR A 168 -13.99 0.15 -4.65
N SER A 169 -13.30 0.49 -3.56
CA SER A 169 -12.32 1.58 -3.55
C SER A 169 -10.97 1.15 -2.97
N VAL A 170 -9.94 1.86 -3.40
CA VAL A 170 -8.55 1.69 -2.97
C VAL A 170 -7.95 3.07 -2.73
N VAL A 171 -7.17 3.19 -1.67
CA VAL A 171 -6.32 4.37 -1.43
C VAL A 171 -4.96 4.12 -2.06
N VAL A 172 -4.50 5.08 -2.88
CA VAL A 172 -3.27 4.98 -3.69
C VAL A 172 -2.13 5.88 -3.19
N GLY A 173 -2.41 6.80 -2.28
CA GLY A 173 -1.43 7.73 -1.71
C GLY A 173 -1.98 8.40 -0.46
N GLN A 174 -1.13 8.65 0.53
CA GLN A 174 -1.54 9.23 1.81
C GLN A 174 -0.46 10.13 2.42
N ILE A 175 -0.91 11.03 3.29
CA ILE A 175 -0.14 11.52 4.43
C ILE A 175 -0.83 10.99 5.67
N HIS A 176 -0.07 10.41 6.59
CA HIS A 176 -0.58 9.98 7.88
C HIS A 176 0.15 10.74 8.98
N ALA A 177 -0.61 11.23 9.98
CA ALA A 177 -0.07 11.93 11.13
C ALA A 177 0.20 10.97 12.30
N GLY A 178 1.12 11.34 13.17
CA GLY A 178 1.51 10.59 14.34
C GLY A 178 0.51 10.67 15.48
N LYS A 179 0.33 9.57 16.21
CA LYS A 179 -0.43 9.57 17.46
C LYS A 179 0.48 9.31 18.65
N ASP A 180 0.49 10.24 19.59
CA ASP A 180 1.22 10.14 20.85
C ASP A 180 0.35 10.65 22.00
N GLN A 181 -0.04 9.73 22.91
CA GLN A 181 -0.95 10.08 24.00
C GLN A 181 -0.32 11.08 24.98
N ALA A 182 0.98 10.98 25.26
CA ALA A 182 1.65 11.88 26.18
C ALA A 182 1.68 13.31 25.61
N LEU A 183 1.85 13.47 24.29
CA LEU A 183 1.77 14.77 23.64
C LEU A 183 0.34 15.32 23.58
N ILE A 184 -0.66 14.47 23.31
CA ILE A 184 -2.08 14.84 23.38
C ILE A 184 -2.43 15.38 24.78
N ASP A 185 -1.96 14.70 25.83
CA ASP A 185 -2.26 15.04 27.22
C ASP A 185 -1.65 16.39 27.64
N THR A 186 -0.65 16.91 26.92
CA THR A 186 -0.11 18.26 27.15
C THR A 186 -1.09 19.38 26.77
N LYS A 187 -2.10 19.08 25.94
CA LYS A 187 -3.09 20.03 25.42
C LYS A 187 -2.48 21.22 24.66
N LEU A 188 -1.29 21.05 24.08
CA LEU A 188 -0.60 22.05 23.25
C LEU A 188 -0.98 21.98 21.77
N GLY A 189 -2.17 21.47 21.46
CA GLY A 189 -2.67 21.37 20.07
C GLY A 189 -2.11 20.19 19.27
N PHE A 190 -1.46 19.21 19.92
CA PHE A 190 -1.10 17.94 19.28
C PHE A 190 -2.37 17.19 18.88
N GLY A 191 -2.43 16.76 17.62
CA GLY A 191 -3.56 16.09 17.02
C GLY A 191 -3.79 14.66 17.49
N TRP A 192 -4.72 13.99 16.81
CA TRP A 192 -5.11 12.61 17.13
C TRP A 192 -4.48 11.57 16.21
N GLY A 193 -3.50 11.98 15.40
CA GLY A 193 -2.78 11.13 14.46
C GLY A 193 -3.66 10.57 13.34
N ASN A 194 -4.54 11.43 12.84
CA ASN A 194 -5.48 11.15 11.74
C ASN A 194 -4.78 11.32 10.38
N GLU A 195 -5.51 11.18 9.26
CA GLU A 195 -4.90 11.33 7.92
C GLU A 195 -5.22 12.69 7.26
N PRO A 196 -4.22 13.61 7.17
CA PRO A 196 -4.36 14.85 6.38
C PRO A 196 -4.68 14.61 4.90
N LEU A 197 -4.32 13.45 4.37
CA LEU A 197 -4.54 13.09 2.97
C LEU A 197 -4.77 11.60 2.81
N LYS A 198 -5.85 11.25 2.10
CA LYS A 198 -6.05 9.94 1.49
C LYS A 198 -6.53 10.13 0.05
N ILE A 199 -5.75 9.73 -0.95
CA ILE A 199 -6.12 9.77 -2.36
C ILE A 199 -6.78 8.44 -2.73
N TYR A 200 -8.03 8.50 -3.18
CA TYR A 200 -8.84 7.34 -3.50
C TYR A 200 -9.02 7.18 -5.01
N TYR A 201 -9.14 5.93 -5.42
CA TYR A 201 -9.84 5.54 -6.62
C TYR A 201 -11.02 4.65 -6.24
N LYS A 202 -12.21 4.93 -6.78
CA LYS A 202 -13.42 4.10 -6.61
C LYS A 202 -14.03 3.79 -7.96
N LYS A 203 -14.37 2.53 -8.19
CA LYS A 203 -15.11 2.12 -9.38
C LYS A 203 -16.13 1.04 -9.07
N TRP A 204 -17.39 1.30 -9.38
CA TRP A 204 -18.46 0.34 -9.20
C TRP A 204 -18.35 -0.84 -10.20
N PRO A 205 -18.86 -2.04 -9.82
CA PRO A 205 -19.04 -3.14 -10.77
C PRO A 205 -19.87 -2.71 -11.99
N GLY A 206 -19.49 -3.18 -13.17
CA GLY A 206 -20.19 -2.87 -14.43
C GLY A 206 -19.87 -1.50 -15.05
N HIS A 207 -19.40 -0.52 -14.28
CA HIS A 207 -18.93 0.75 -14.86
C HIS A 207 -17.71 0.52 -15.75
N LYS A 208 -17.49 1.39 -16.73
CA LYS A 208 -16.30 1.48 -17.57
C LYS A 208 -15.21 2.32 -16.90
N THR A 209 -15.60 3.40 -16.23
CA THR A 209 -14.68 4.32 -15.54
C THR A 209 -15.00 4.42 -14.04
N GLY A 210 -13.94 4.61 -13.25
CA GLY A 210 -13.98 4.99 -11.86
C GLY A 210 -13.81 6.49 -11.66
N SER A 211 -13.81 6.89 -10.39
CA SER A 211 -13.57 8.27 -9.96
C SER A 211 -12.31 8.35 -9.11
N VAL A 212 -11.60 9.47 -9.23
CA VAL A 212 -10.48 9.86 -8.38
C VAL A 212 -10.92 11.04 -7.55
N PHE A 213 -10.63 11.00 -6.25
CA PHE A 213 -10.90 12.07 -5.30
C PHE A 213 -9.99 11.90 -4.09
N TRP A 214 -9.95 12.86 -3.19
CA TRP A 214 -9.17 12.75 -1.97
C TRP A 214 -9.95 13.18 -0.73
N ASN A 215 -9.60 12.60 0.41
CA ASN A 215 -10.15 12.97 1.71
C ASN A 215 -9.12 13.68 2.57
N TYR A 216 -9.58 14.70 3.28
CA TYR A 216 -8.95 15.26 4.48
C TYR A 216 -9.71 14.76 5.71
N GLU A 217 -9.06 14.08 6.64
CA GLU A 217 -9.70 13.72 7.92
C GLU A 217 -9.51 14.87 8.92
N ARG A 218 -10.59 15.31 9.56
CA ARG A 218 -10.48 16.29 10.67
C ARG A 218 -9.63 15.74 11.80
N ASN A 219 -8.76 16.57 12.38
CA ASN A 219 -7.77 16.14 13.37
C ASN A 219 -8.34 16.06 14.80
N LEU A 220 -9.32 15.17 14.97
CA LEU A 220 -10.16 15.06 16.17
C LEU A 220 -10.07 13.67 16.82
N PRO A 221 -10.42 13.53 18.11
CA PRO A 221 -10.44 12.24 18.78
C PRO A 221 -11.38 11.26 18.10
N LYS A 222 -11.06 9.96 18.19
CA LYS A 222 -11.89 8.88 17.62
C LYS A 222 -13.35 8.89 18.11
N THR A 223 -13.59 9.37 19.33
CA THR A 223 -14.93 9.47 19.91
C THR A 223 -15.68 10.75 19.56
N ASN A 224 -15.02 11.72 18.91
CA ASN A 224 -15.67 12.96 18.52
C ASN A 224 -16.56 12.72 17.27
N PRO A 225 -17.87 13.03 17.32
CA PRO A 225 -18.77 12.79 16.19
C PRO A 225 -18.46 13.65 14.96
N ASP A 226 -17.77 14.78 15.14
CA ASP A 226 -17.34 15.62 14.03
C ASP A 226 -16.05 15.13 13.37
N ARG A 227 -15.38 14.09 13.91
CA ARG A 227 -14.28 13.41 13.22
C ARG A 227 -14.83 12.69 12.00
N THR A 228 -14.65 13.31 10.84
CA THR A 228 -15.05 12.76 9.55
C THR A 228 -14.03 13.13 8.49
N ASP A 229 -14.04 12.34 7.41
CA ASP A 229 -13.41 12.71 6.16
C ASP A 229 -14.24 13.80 5.45
N ILE A 230 -13.55 14.79 4.91
CA ILE A 230 -14.05 15.79 3.96
C ILE A 230 -13.50 15.45 2.57
N THR A 231 -14.38 15.29 1.58
CA THR A 231 -14.03 14.77 0.26
C THR A 231 -13.99 15.86 -0.79
N TYR A 232 -12.94 15.85 -1.61
CA TYR A 232 -12.72 16.77 -2.72
C TYR A 232 -12.58 15.99 -4.03
N PRO A 233 -13.39 16.28 -5.05
CA PRO A 233 -13.35 15.56 -6.32
C PRO A 233 -12.06 15.83 -7.10
N VAL A 234 -11.61 14.88 -7.91
CA VAL A 234 -10.57 15.14 -8.93
C VAL A 234 -11.17 14.89 -10.30
N TRP A 235 -11.50 13.63 -10.61
CA TRP A 235 -12.16 13.23 -11.84
C TRP A 235 -13.32 12.29 -11.51
N GLY A 236 -14.47 12.52 -12.14
CA GLY A 236 -15.70 11.77 -11.90
C GLY A 236 -16.45 12.26 -10.67
N ASN A 237 -16.88 11.32 -9.84
CA ASN A 237 -17.76 11.53 -8.70
C ASN A 237 -17.03 11.35 -7.35
N THR A 238 -17.72 11.71 -6.25
CA THR A 238 -17.31 11.41 -4.88
C THR A 238 -18.13 10.24 -4.32
N TRP A 239 -18.10 10.02 -3.00
CA TRP A 239 -18.84 8.95 -2.33
C TRP A 239 -20.36 9.01 -2.53
N GLU A 240 -20.90 10.21 -2.72
CA GLU A 240 -22.33 10.52 -2.66
C GLU A 240 -23.06 10.22 -3.97
N ASN A 241 -22.35 10.13 -5.09
CA ASN A 241 -22.95 9.91 -6.41
C ASN A 241 -22.51 8.56 -6.99
N PRO A 242 -23.38 7.53 -6.97
CA PRO A 242 -23.05 6.22 -7.48
C PRO A 242 -23.16 6.11 -9.00
N ASN A 243 -23.58 7.16 -9.71
CA ASN A 243 -23.71 7.10 -11.16
C ASN A 243 -22.36 6.93 -11.86
N GLU A 244 -22.38 6.31 -13.04
CA GLU A 244 -21.19 6.16 -13.86
C GLU A 244 -20.62 7.53 -14.28
N PRO A 245 -19.33 7.82 -14.04
CA PRO A 245 -18.75 9.14 -14.36
C PRO A 245 -18.47 9.32 -15.87
N GLY A 246 -18.54 8.26 -16.68
CA GLY A 246 -18.27 8.31 -18.11
C GLY A 246 -16.90 8.89 -18.44
N SER A 247 -16.81 9.78 -19.43
CA SER A 247 -15.55 10.43 -19.85
C SER A 247 -14.92 11.34 -18.79
N ALA A 248 -15.70 11.77 -17.78
CA ALA A 248 -15.17 12.54 -16.66
C ALA A 248 -14.37 11.68 -15.68
N GLY A 249 -14.46 10.34 -15.73
CA GLY A 249 -13.73 9.41 -14.86
C GLY A 249 -12.42 8.88 -15.44
N ILE A 250 -11.80 7.95 -14.71
CA ILE A 250 -10.55 7.24 -15.07
C ILE A 250 -10.86 5.75 -15.20
N ALA A 251 -10.50 5.10 -16.31
CA ALA A 251 -10.70 3.66 -16.47
C ALA A 251 -9.70 2.83 -15.65
N LEU A 252 -10.02 1.56 -15.39
CA LEU A 252 -8.99 0.62 -14.91
C LEU A 252 -7.90 0.48 -15.98
N GLY A 253 -6.64 0.51 -15.57
CA GLY A 253 -5.48 0.48 -16.45
C GLY A 253 -5.12 1.82 -17.13
N GLU A 254 -5.94 2.86 -16.98
CA GLU A 254 -5.61 4.23 -17.43
C GLU A 254 -4.66 4.89 -16.41
N GLU A 255 -3.57 5.47 -16.91
CA GLU A 255 -2.59 6.15 -16.05
C GLU A 255 -3.07 7.54 -15.65
N PHE A 256 -2.79 7.89 -14.40
CA PHE A 256 -2.83 9.25 -13.90
C PHE A 256 -1.66 9.50 -12.95
N SER A 257 -1.36 10.76 -12.73
CA SER A 257 -0.29 11.20 -11.83
C SER A 257 -0.87 12.04 -10.71
N TYR A 258 -0.19 12.00 -9.56
CA TYR A 258 -0.39 12.95 -8.49
C TYR A 258 0.94 13.50 -7.97
N THR A 259 0.94 14.76 -7.56
CA THR A 259 2.00 15.38 -6.78
C THR A 259 1.40 15.83 -5.45
N VAL A 260 2.04 15.41 -4.36
CA VAL A 260 1.76 15.87 -3.00
C VAL A 260 2.97 16.67 -2.54
N ASN A 261 2.86 18.00 -2.52
CA ASN A 261 3.94 18.89 -2.13
C ASN A 261 3.56 19.68 -0.87
N VAL A 262 4.10 19.28 0.28
CA VAL A 262 3.89 19.99 1.54
C VAL A 262 5.00 21.03 1.70
N TYR A 263 4.73 22.26 1.25
CA TYR A 263 5.67 23.38 1.35
C TYR A 263 5.29 24.30 2.51
N LYS A 264 6.20 24.43 3.48
CA LYS A 264 5.96 25.10 4.77
C LYS A 264 4.80 24.46 5.54
N ASN A 265 3.61 25.04 5.46
CA ASN A 265 2.39 24.59 6.16
C ASN A 265 1.31 24.12 5.18
N VAL A 266 1.49 24.36 3.88
CA VAL A 266 0.46 24.16 2.87
C VAL A 266 0.76 22.89 2.11
N MET A 267 -0.23 22.00 2.04
CA MET A 267 -0.22 20.87 1.14
C MET A 267 -0.79 21.32 -0.21
N HIS A 268 0.06 21.32 -1.22
CA HIS A 268 -0.31 21.53 -2.61
C HIS A 268 -0.48 20.17 -3.29
N LEU A 269 -1.65 19.95 -3.88
CA LEU A 269 -1.96 18.75 -4.65
C LEU A 269 -2.12 19.13 -6.12
N THR A 270 -1.50 18.35 -6.99
CA THR A 270 -1.70 18.44 -8.44
C THR A 270 -2.01 17.04 -8.96
N PHE A 271 -3.05 16.92 -9.77
CA PHE A 271 -3.45 15.69 -10.43
C PHE A 271 -3.48 15.92 -11.94
N SER A 272 -2.84 15.04 -12.71
CA SER A 272 -2.81 15.11 -14.17
C SER A 272 -3.10 13.74 -14.79
N ALA A 273 -3.79 13.71 -15.94
CA ALA A 273 -4.02 12.50 -16.71
C ALA A 273 -4.08 12.85 -18.20
N GLN A 274 -3.68 11.93 -19.07
CA GLN A 274 -3.64 12.20 -20.51
C GLN A 274 -5.04 12.58 -21.03
N GLY A 275 -5.14 13.74 -21.69
CA GLY A 275 -6.41 14.21 -22.26
C GLY A 275 -7.42 14.71 -21.21
N LYS A 276 -7.00 14.93 -19.96
CA LYS A 276 -7.81 15.60 -18.93
C LYS A 276 -7.16 16.90 -18.50
N GLU A 277 -7.96 17.83 -18.02
CA GLU A 277 -7.45 19.04 -17.38
C GLU A 277 -6.82 18.69 -16.03
N ASP A 278 -5.72 19.36 -15.72
CA ASP A 278 -5.05 19.23 -14.43
C ASP A 278 -5.93 19.82 -13.32
N VAL A 279 -6.03 19.08 -12.21
CA VAL A 279 -6.82 19.50 -11.04
C VAL A 279 -5.86 19.82 -9.90
N ASN A 280 -6.03 21.00 -9.30
CA ASN A 280 -5.12 21.51 -8.29
C ASN A 280 -5.87 21.89 -7.01
N TYR A 281 -5.26 21.58 -5.86
CA TYR A 281 -5.74 21.99 -4.53
C TYR A 281 -4.61 22.58 -3.70
N SER A 282 -4.97 23.48 -2.79
CA SER A 282 -4.08 23.97 -1.73
C SER A 282 -4.84 24.02 -0.42
N ILE A 283 -4.32 23.36 0.60
CA ILE A 283 -4.91 23.33 1.94
C ILE A 283 -3.82 23.57 2.98
N ASN A 284 -4.06 24.50 3.90
CA ASN A 284 -3.12 24.76 4.98
C ASN A 284 -3.34 23.74 6.08
N LEU A 285 -2.36 22.86 6.29
CA LEU A 285 -2.44 21.81 7.31
C LEU A 285 -2.21 22.34 8.73
N GLY A 286 -1.79 23.60 8.89
CA GLY A 286 -1.53 24.23 10.19
C GLY A 286 -2.70 25.03 10.75
N ASN A 287 -3.90 24.96 10.15
CA ASN A 287 -5.12 25.60 10.63
C ASN A 287 -6.36 24.80 10.21
N ASN A 288 -7.57 25.31 10.47
CA ASN A 288 -8.84 24.71 10.08
C ASN A 288 -9.47 25.33 8.81
N VAL A 289 -8.65 25.84 7.88
CA VAL A 289 -9.17 26.38 6.60
C VAL A 289 -9.14 25.29 5.55
N ASP A 290 -10.31 24.99 4.99
CA ASP A 290 -10.53 23.95 3.99
C ASP A 290 -9.88 24.29 2.64
N ALA A 291 -9.87 23.33 1.70
CA ALA A 291 -9.22 23.54 0.40
C ALA A 291 -9.94 24.56 -0.52
N TYR A 292 -11.12 25.06 -0.10
CA TYR A 292 -11.87 26.12 -0.76
C TYR A 292 -11.74 27.47 -0.04
N GLY A 293 -10.87 27.57 0.97
CA GLY A 293 -10.61 28.80 1.71
C GLY A 293 -11.67 29.12 2.77
N LYS A 294 -12.51 28.16 3.17
CA LYS A 294 -13.53 28.33 4.21
C LYS A 294 -13.06 27.77 5.54
N VAL A 295 -13.40 28.45 6.62
CA VAL A 295 -13.14 27.95 7.98
C VAL A 295 -14.07 26.77 8.27
N ASP A 296 -13.49 25.63 8.64
CA ASP A 296 -14.20 24.50 9.20
C ASP A 296 -14.17 24.57 10.73
N GLU A 297 -15.19 25.21 11.30
CA GLU A 297 -15.36 25.38 12.76
C GLU A 297 -15.45 24.06 13.54
N LYS A 298 -15.63 22.94 12.85
CA LYS A 298 -15.69 21.61 13.46
C LYS A 298 -14.33 20.94 13.57
N ASP A 299 -13.35 21.36 12.76
CA ASP A 299 -12.00 20.81 12.83
C ASP A 299 -11.20 21.43 13.98
N HIS A 300 -10.06 20.83 14.30
CA HIS A 300 -9.11 21.40 15.24
C HIS A 300 -8.59 22.74 14.70
N PRO A 301 -8.64 23.87 15.46
CA PRO A 301 -8.30 25.20 14.95
C PRO A 301 -6.83 25.35 14.50
N HIS A 302 -5.96 24.46 14.98
CA HIS A 302 -4.56 24.39 14.55
C HIS A 302 -4.30 23.29 13.50
N GLY A 303 -5.35 22.67 12.95
CA GLY A 303 -5.24 21.54 12.04
C GLY A 303 -4.30 20.48 12.61
N TYR A 304 -3.23 20.19 11.87
CA TYR A 304 -2.12 19.28 12.16
C TYR A 304 -0.82 19.99 12.56
N ALA A 305 -0.87 21.25 13.01
CA ALA A 305 0.32 22.08 13.28
C ALA A 305 1.36 21.44 14.19
N ALA A 306 0.93 20.69 15.20
CA ALA A 306 1.80 20.05 16.19
C ALA A 306 2.05 18.55 15.92
N ASP A 307 1.51 18.00 14.83
CA ASP A 307 1.70 16.60 14.47
C ASP A 307 3.00 16.36 13.70
N TRP A 308 3.43 15.10 13.70
CA TRP A 308 4.48 14.59 12.81
C TRP A 308 3.89 13.68 11.76
N HIS A 309 4.53 13.61 10.59
CA HIS A 309 3.91 13.09 9.38
C HIS A 309 4.86 12.19 8.60
N TYR A 310 4.28 11.33 7.78
CA TYR A 310 4.99 10.51 6.80
C TYR A 310 4.08 10.21 5.61
N PHE A 311 4.69 10.09 4.43
CA PHE A 311 3.99 9.64 3.24
C PHE A 311 3.73 8.13 3.23
N LYS A 312 2.69 7.72 2.50
CA LYS A 312 2.41 6.33 2.13
C LYS A 312 1.95 6.26 0.67
N ALA A 313 2.28 5.17 -0.01
CA ALA A 313 1.86 4.90 -1.39
C ALA A 313 1.77 3.39 -1.64
N GLY A 314 0.84 2.95 -2.47
CA GLY A 314 0.61 1.54 -2.79
C GLY A 314 -0.87 1.23 -2.96
N ALA A 315 -1.29 0.03 -2.54
CA ALA A 315 -2.68 -0.38 -2.54
C ALA A 315 -3.17 -0.54 -1.09
N TYR A 316 -3.86 0.48 -0.55
CA TYR A 316 -4.57 0.34 0.72
C TYR A 316 -6.06 0.06 0.44
N ASN A 317 -6.42 -1.21 0.46
CA ASN A 317 -7.74 -1.70 0.04
C ASN A 317 -8.83 -1.28 1.03
N GLN A 318 -9.83 -0.53 0.58
CA GLN A 318 -10.91 -0.05 1.44
C GLN A 318 -12.08 -1.02 1.53
N CYS A 319 -12.12 -2.01 0.63
CA CYS A 319 -13.16 -3.02 0.56
C CYS A 319 -12.83 -4.19 1.51
N SER A 320 -12.87 -3.97 2.83
CA SER A 320 -12.63 -5.05 3.79
C SER A 320 -13.83 -5.97 3.97
N THR A 321 -13.57 -7.20 4.40
CA THR A 321 -14.62 -8.19 4.72
C THR A 321 -15.40 -7.89 6.00
N LYS A 322 -15.01 -6.86 6.75
CA LYS A 322 -15.72 -6.47 7.96
C LYS A 322 -17.10 -5.90 7.60
N SER A 323 -18.13 -6.52 8.17
CA SER A 323 -19.50 -6.00 8.18
C SER A 323 -19.85 -5.51 9.58
N ALA A 324 -20.17 -4.22 9.72
CA ALA A 324 -20.49 -3.59 10.99
C ALA A 324 -21.29 -2.29 10.79
N LYS A 325 -21.88 -1.78 11.86
CA LYS A 325 -22.52 -0.46 11.85
C LYS A 325 -21.47 0.62 11.59
N GLY A 326 -21.68 1.44 10.56
CA GLY A 326 -20.77 2.49 10.10
C GLY A 326 -20.80 2.64 8.58
N ILE A 327 -20.18 3.70 8.07
CA ILE A 327 -20.11 3.99 6.61
C ILE A 327 -18.93 3.30 5.91
N TRP A 328 -17.97 2.79 6.69
CA TRP A 328 -16.69 2.24 6.20
C TRP A 328 -16.60 0.71 6.21
N TYR A 329 -17.69 0.01 6.52
CA TYR A 329 -17.70 -1.46 6.68
C TYR A 329 -18.59 -2.12 5.61
N PRO A 330 -18.11 -2.25 4.37
CA PRO A 330 -18.89 -2.74 3.23
C PRO A 330 -19.14 -4.25 3.24
N GLY A 331 -18.46 -4.99 4.13
CA GLY A 331 -18.52 -6.45 4.15
C GLY A 331 -18.22 -7.04 2.77
N CYS A 332 -17.10 -6.64 2.17
CA CYS A 332 -16.68 -7.18 0.88
C CYS A 332 -16.45 -8.68 0.97
N LEU A 333 -16.61 -9.41 -0.14
CA LEU A 333 -16.31 -10.84 -0.11
C LEU A 333 -14.79 -11.06 -0.10
N GLY A 334 -14.38 -12.18 0.48
CA GLY A 334 -12.99 -12.58 0.63
C GLY A 334 -12.89 -13.76 1.59
N THR A 335 -12.34 -14.86 1.11
CA THR A 335 -12.19 -16.11 1.86
C THR A 335 -10.98 -16.05 2.79
N GLY A 336 -9.93 -15.32 2.39
CA GLY A 336 -8.60 -15.35 3.00
C GLY A 336 -7.66 -16.35 2.33
N ASP A 337 -8.16 -17.14 1.38
CA ASP A 337 -7.34 -17.94 0.47
C ASP A 337 -7.06 -17.13 -0.80
N TRP A 338 -5.78 -16.80 -1.03
CA TRP A 338 -5.41 -15.90 -2.12
C TRP A 338 -5.80 -16.43 -3.51
N THR A 339 -5.62 -17.73 -3.77
CA THR A 339 -5.95 -18.32 -5.08
C THR A 339 -7.44 -18.13 -5.39
N THR A 340 -8.30 -18.42 -4.42
CA THR A 340 -9.75 -18.24 -4.52
C THR A 340 -10.12 -16.77 -4.63
N ASP A 341 -9.54 -15.90 -3.81
CA ASP A 341 -9.86 -14.47 -3.78
C ASP A 341 -9.43 -13.75 -5.06
N LYS A 342 -8.28 -14.13 -5.65
CA LYS A 342 -7.81 -13.64 -6.94
C LYS A 342 -8.77 -14.03 -8.07
N GLN A 343 -9.21 -15.29 -8.11
CA GLN A 343 -10.18 -15.77 -9.11
C GLN A 343 -11.54 -15.07 -9.00
N ASN A 344 -11.96 -14.76 -7.77
CA ASN A 344 -13.23 -14.09 -7.49
C ASN A 344 -13.22 -12.58 -7.74
N GLY A 345 -12.05 -11.95 -7.88
CA GLY A 345 -11.92 -10.49 -7.93
C GLY A 345 -12.12 -9.83 -6.56
N ASP A 346 -11.71 -10.50 -5.47
CA ASP A 346 -11.82 -10.01 -4.10
C ASP A 346 -10.51 -9.32 -3.65
N TYR A 347 -10.02 -8.35 -4.43
CA TYR A 347 -8.78 -7.63 -4.15
C TYR A 347 -8.73 -6.26 -4.82
N ALA A 348 -7.77 -5.42 -4.40
CA ALA A 348 -7.36 -4.23 -5.12
C ALA A 348 -5.92 -4.39 -5.65
N GLN A 349 -5.63 -3.87 -6.83
CA GLN A 349 -4.30 -3.87 -7.43
C GLN A 349 -4.01 -2.52 -8.10
N VAL A 350 -2.80 -2.03 -7.88
CA VAL A 350 -2.31 -0.74 -8.35
C VAL A 350 -0.87 -0.90 -8.84
N SER A 351 -0.57 -0.32 -9.99
CA SER A 351 0.75 -0.40 -10.62
C SER A 351 1.34 0.99 -10.82
N PHE A 352 2.54 1.22 -10.28
CA PHE A 352 3.23 2.50 -10.37
C PHE A 352 4.32 2.44 -11.45
N SER A 353 4.34 3.41 -12.35
CA SER A 353 5.44 3.66 -13.29
C SER A 353 6.43 4.71 -12.75
N LYS A 354 5.98 5.55 -11.81
CA LYS A 354 6.81 6.53 -11.09
C LYS A 354 6.40 6.57 -9.62
N LEU A 355 7.38 6.57 -8.71
CA LEU A 355 7.19 6.95 -7.31
C LEU A 355 8.49 7.58 -6.79
N GLU A 356 8.43 8.86 -6.43
CA GLU A 356 9.61 9.63 -6.02
C GLU A 356 9.32 10.44 -4.75
N LEU A 357 10.31 10.44 -3.84
CA LEU A 357 10.36 11.37 -2.72
C LEU A 357 11.41 12.43 -3.00
N SER A 358 11.11 13.68 -2.69
CA SER A 358 12.07 14.78 -2.79
C SER A 358 11.77 15.88 -1.77
N PRO A 359 12.69 16.84 -1.57
CA PRO A 359 12.40 18.02 -0.75
C PRO A 359 11.19 18.80 -1.28
N ALA A 360 10.45 19.41 -0.37
CA ALA A 360 9.37 20.32 -0.74
C ALA A 360 9.89 21.50 -1.54
N THR A 361 9.14 21.91 -2.56
CA THR A 361 9.49 23.05 -3.43
C THR A 361 8.43 24.14 -3.29
N PRO A 362 8.78 25.43 -3.49
CA PRO A 362 7.76 26.47 -3.61
C PRO A 362 6.74 26.09 -4.69
N PRO A 363 5.43 26.37 -4.52
CA PRO A 363 4.44 26.10 -5.55
C PRO A 363 4.77 26.90 -6.81
N THR A 364 4.66 26.26 -7.97
CA THR A 364 4.73 26.94 -9.27
C THR A 364 3.49 27.81 -9.42
N LYS A 365 3.68 29.09 -9.75
CA LYS A 365 2.62 30.08 -9.92
C LYS A 365 1.71 29.76 -11.09
#